data_AF-A0A833YI88-F1
#
_entry.id   AF-A0A833YI88-F1
#
_cell.length_a   1.000
_cell.length_b   1.000
_cell.length_c   1.000
_cell.angle_alpha   90.00
_cell.angle_beta   90.00
_cell.angle_gamma   90.00
#
_symmetry.space_group_name_H-M   'P 1'
#
loop_
_entity.id
_entity.type
_entity.pdbx_description
1 polymer ?
#
loop_
_entity_poly.entity_id
_entity_poly.type
_entity_poly.pdbx_seq_one_letter_code
_entity_poly.pdbx_strand_id
1 'polypeptide(L)'
;MLYQNDLHPTATLHFTSKNRIEIAVPEDNGHALVQIRATGPGGDGTPAQVHIARNGGTSMMVENSAVRPAPRSGAVLSHSLAMLILMGCLEL
;
A
#
# COMPACT_ATOMS: atom_id res chain seq x y z
N MET A 1 26.08 13.13 -4.56
CA MET A 1 25.28 12.43 -5.58
C MET A 1 25.13 13.36 -6.77
N LEU A 2 25.38 12.87 -7.99
CA LEU A 2 25.11 13.61 -9.22
C LEU A 2 23.70 13.22 -9.69
N TYR A 3 22.83 14.21 -9.92
CA TYR A 3 21.46 14.03 -10.41
C TYR A 3 21.32 14.73 -11.76
N GLN A 4 20.67 14.08 -12.73
CA GLN A 4 20.33 14.68 -14.02
C GLN A 4 18.87 14.38 -14.31
N ASN A 5 18.14 15.39 -14.76
CA ASN A 5 16.75 15.26 -15.19
C ASN A 5 16.70 15.18 -16.71
N ASP A 6 15.86 14.31 -17.28
CA ASP A 6 15.80 14.14 -18.74
C ASP A 6 15.34 15.41 -19.48
N LEU A 7 14.59 16.29 -18.81
CA LEU A 7 14.16 17.60 -19.35
C LEU A 7 15.27 18.65 -19.30
N HIS A 8 16.29 18.46 -18.45
CA HIS A 8 17.37 19.43 -18.24
C HIS A 8 18.74 18.77 -18.42
N PRO A 9 19.48 19.10 -19.49
CA PRO A 9 20.76 18.45 -19.82
C PRO A 9 21.87 18.74 -18.80
N THR A 10 21.69 19.72 -17.91
CA THR A 10 22.67 20.06 -16.87
C THR A 10 22.51 19.17 -15.66
N ALA A 11 23.54 18.37 -15.36
CA ALA A 11 23.60 17.60 -14.13
C ALA A 11 23.80 18.50 -12.90
N THR A 12 23.05 18.25 -11.85
CA THR A 12 23.13 18.94 -10.55
C THR A 12 23.88 18.07 -9.54
N LEU A 13 24.88 18.65 -8.89
CA LEU A 13 25.67 17.97 -7.87
C LEU A 13 25.09 18.25 -6.48
N HIS A 14 24.58 17.22 -5.83
CA HIS A 14 24.07 17.27 -4.47
C HIS A 14 25.13 16.80 -3.46
N PHE A 15 25.54 17.70 -2.57
CA PHE A 15 26.33 17.39 -1.39
C PHE A 15 25.43 17.40 -0.15
N THR A 16 25.47 16.33 0.64
CA THR A 16 24.73 16.23 1.90
C THR A 16 25.48 15.34 2.87
N SER A 17 25.45 15.69 4.16
CA SER A 17 25.88 14.81 5.26
C SER A 17 24.73 13.94 5.78
N LYS A 18 23.51 14.14 5.26
CA LYS A 18 22.31 13.38 5.63
C LYS A 18 22.23 12.09 4.82
N ASN A 19 21.57 11.08 5.37
CA ASN A 19 21.29 9.80 4.70
C ASN A 19 20.11 9.85 3.71
N ARG A 20 19.60 11.04 3.37
CA ARG A 20 18.48 11.23 2.44
C ARG A 20 18.70 12.45 1.55
N ILE A 21 18.16 12.37 0.34
CA ILE A 21 18.11 13.46 -0.66
C ILE A 21 16.67 13.51 -1.18
N GLU A 22 16.12 14.73 -1.25
CA GLU A 22 14.79 14.99 -1.79
C GLU A 22 14.95 15.56 -3.19
N ILE A 23 14.33 14.92 -4.18
CA ILE A 23 14.41 15.31 -5.60
C ILE A 23 12.97 15.50 -6.09
N ALA A 24 12.65 16.68 -6.60
CA ALA A 24 11.37 16.95 -7.23
C ALA A 24 11.30 16.20 -8.56
N VAL A 25 10.40 15.22 -8.65
CA VAL A 25 10.14 14.47 -9.88
C VAL A 25 9.02 15.19 -10.65
N PRO A 26 9.21 15.50 -11.95
CA PRO A 26 8.18 16.12 -12.79
C PRO A 26 6.87 15.32 -12.78
N GLU A 27 5.73 16.01 -12.81
CA GLU A 27 4.38 15.42 -12.75
C GLU A 27 4.03 14.60 -14.00
N ASP A 28 4.71 14.87 -15.11
CA ASP A 28 4.33 14.45 -16.46
C ASP A 28 4.67 12.98 -16.76
N ASN A 29 5.54 12.38 -15.93
CA ASN A 29 6.01 11.01 -16.10
C ASN A 29 5.33 10.10 -15.05
N GLY A 30 4.46 9.20 -15.49
CA GLY A 30 3.79 8.21 -14.63
C GLY A 30 4.72 7.20 -13.93
N HIS A 31 6.03 7.31 -14.14
CA HIS A 31 7.06 6.54 -13.49
C HIS A 31 8.37 7.34 -13.40
N ALA A 32 9.18 7.06 -12.40
CA ALA A 32 10.53 7.60 -12.24
C ALA A 32 11.55 6.47 -12.28
N LEU A 33 12.64 6.67 -13.03
CA LEU A 33 13.79 5.78 -13.05
C LEU A 33 14.91 6.41 -12.22
N VAL A 34 15.35 5.70 -11.18
CA VAL A 34 16.53 6.09 -10.39
C VAL A 34 17.67 5.18 -10.75
N GLN A 35 18.78 5.75 -11.23
CA GLN A 35 20.02 5.03 -11.48
C GLN A 35 21.10 5.45 -10.48
N ILE A 36 21.69 4.47 -9.80
CA ILE A 36 22.80 4.68 -8.87
C ILE A 36 24.04 4.08 -9.50
N ARG A 37 25.05 4.92 -9.74
CA ARG A 37 26.33 4.54 -10.31
C ARG A 37 27.45 4.89 -9.33
N ALA A 38 28.39 3.95 -9.15
CA ALA A 38 29.62 4.18 -8.42
C ALA A 38 30.78 4.32 -9.41
N THR A 39 31.62 5.33 -9.21
CA THR A 39 32.78 5.63 -10.05
C THR A 39 34.04 5.54 -9.19
N GLY A 40 35.11 4.97 -9.73
CA GLY A 40 36.42 4.90 -9.09
C GLY A 40 37.56 4.90 -10.10
N PRO A 41 38.82 4.68 -9.65
CA PRO A 41 39.99 4.67 -10.54
C PRO A 41 39.91 3.65 -11.68
N GLY A 42 39.14 2.58 -11.50
CA GLY A 42 38.88 1.57 -12.54
C GLY A 42 37.74 1.94 -13.51
N GLY A 43 37.19 3.15 -13.41
CA GLY A 43 36.05 3.61 -14.18
C GLY A 43 34.72 3.47 -13.44
N ASP A 44 33.65 3.44 -14.23
CA ASP A 44 32.28 3.40 -13.73
C ASP A 44 31.79 1.95 -13.59
N GLY A 45 31.26 1.62 -12.42
CA GLY A 45 30.55 0.37 -12.20
C GLY A 45 29.20 0.32 -12.92
N THR A 46 28.67 -0.89 -13.10
CA THR A 46 27.32 -1.12 -13.64
C THR A 46 26.27 -0.41 -12.77
N PRO A 47 25.35 0.37 -13.35
CA PRO A 47 24.38 1.11 -12.56
C PRO A 47 23.31 0.19 -11.98
N ALA A 48 22.97 0.40 -10.71
CA ALA A 48 21.76 -0.16 -10.10
C ALA A 48 20.55 0.69 -10.50
N GLN A 49 19.46 0.06 -10.89
CA GLN A 49 18.27 0.74 -11.41
C GLN A 49 17.05 0.42 -10.55
N VAL A 50 16.27 1.45 -10.21
CA VAL A 50 15.02 1.33 -9.46
C VAL A 50 13.92 2.05 -10.22
N HIS A 51 12.86 1.30 -10.57
CA HIS A 51 11.69 1.84 -11.25
C HIS A 51 10.62 2.15 -10.18
N ILE A 52 10.24 3.42 -10.08
CA ILE A 52 9.24 3.90 -9.13
C ILE A 52 8.00 4.26 -9.94
N ALA A 53 6.96 3.42 -9.88
CA ALA A 53 5.68 3.74 -10.50
C ALA A 53 5.00 4.86 -9.70
N ARG A 54 4.63 5.95 -10.38
CA ARG A 54 3.89 7.07 -9.80
C ARG A 54 2.39 6.79 -10.01
N ASN A 55 1.91 5.66 -9.46
CA ASN A 55 0.49 5.29 -9.49
C ASN A 55 -0.27 6.19 -8.51
N GLY A 56 -0.53 7.45 -8.89
CA GLY A 56 -1.21 8.44 -8.07
C GLY A 56 -2.70 8.18 -7.81
N GLY A 57 -3.23 7.00 -8.15
CA GLY A 57 -4.69 6.79 -8.21
C GLY A 57 -5.24 5.51 -7.57
N THR A 58 -4.44 4.61 -7.00
CA THR A 58 -5.03 3.37 -6.44
C THR A 58 -4.25 2.86 -5.24
N SER A 59 -4.48 3.49 -4.09
CA SER A 59 -4.48 2.76 -2.83
C SER A 59 -5.56 1.69 -2.94
N MET A 60 -5.17 0.41 -3.08
CA MET A 60 -6.12 -0.68 -2.89
C MET A 60 -6.71 -0.54 -1.48
N MET A 61 -7.96 -0.12 -1.39
CA MET A 61 -8.73 -0.23 -0.16
C MET A 61 -8.95 -1.72 0.08
N VAL A 62 -8.29 -2.27 1.10
CA VAL A 62 -8.65 -3.59 1.62
C VAL A 62 -9.93 -3.39 2.43
N GLU A 63 -11.05 -3.90 1.92
CA GLU A 63 -12.28 -3.95 2.71
C GLU A 63 -12.05 -4.79 3.96
N ASN A 64 -12.08 -4.16 5.13
CA ASN A 64 -12.04 -4.85 6.40
C ASN A 64 -13.40 -5.54 6.62
N SER A 65 -13.57 -6.71 6.00
CA SER A 65 -14.67 -7.63 6.26
C SER A 65 -14.42 -8.39 7.58
N ALA A 66 -14.13 -7.64 8.65
CA ALA A 66 -14.34 -8.12 10.00
C ALA A 66 -15.86 -8.25 10.20
N VAL A 67 -16.41 -9.38 9.75
CA VAL A 67 -17.76 -9.82 10.07
C VAL A 67 -17.87 -9.81 11.58
N ARG A 68 -18.50 -8.77 12.14
CA ARG A 68 -19.06 -8.87 13.49
C ARG A 68 -20.14 -9.94 13.40
N PRO A 69 -20.05 -11.05 14.16
CA PRO A 69 -21.20 -11.91 14.30
C PRO A 69 -22.28 -11.04 14.93
N ALA A 70 -23.34 -10.73 14.18
CA ALA A 70 -24.53 -10.15 14.76
C ALA A 70 -24.94 -11.07 15.92
N PRO A 71 -25.30 -10.53 17.10
CA PRO A 71 -25.79 -11.37 18.19
C PRO A 71 -27.03 -12.07 17.64
N ARG A 72 -26.97 -13.39 17.43
CA ARG A 72 -28.13 -14.23 17.07
C ARG A 72 -29.08 -14.38 18.27
N SER A 73 -29.32 -13.28 19.00
CA SER A 73 -30.10 -13.26 20.24
C SER A 73 -31.60 -13.48 19.98
N GLY A 74 -32.09 -13.15 18.79
CA GLY A 74 -33.51 -13.32 18.44
C GLY A 74 -33.93 -14.76 18.09
N ALA A 75 -33.03 -15.57 17.52
CA ALA A 75 -33.38 -16.90 17.03
C ALA A 75 -33.40 -17.97 18.12
N VAL A 76 -32.66 -17.79 19.22
CA VAL A 76 -32.62 -18.80 20.31
C VAL A 76 -33.87 -18.71 21.19
N LEU A 77 -34.41 -17.52 21.41
CA LEU A 77 -35.61 -17.33 22.23
C LEU A 77 -36.87 -17.89 21.57
N SER A 78 -36.98 -17.84 20.23
CA SER A 78 -38.15 -18.34 19.51
C SER A 78 -38.28 -19.86 19.57
N HIS A 79 -37.16 -20.59 19.45
CA HIS A 79 -37.18 -22.06 19.53
C HIS A 79 -37.56 -22.57 20.92
N SER A 80 -37.08 -21.91 21.98
CA SER A 80 -37.41 -22.27 23.36
C SER A 80 -38.91 -22.07 23.65
N LEU A 81 -39.49 -20.94 23.23
CA LEU A 81 -40.91 -20.66 23.41
C LEU A 81 -41.79 -21.65 22.62
N ALA A 82 -41.42 -21.97 21.38
CA ALA A 82 -42.16 -22.91 20.55
C ALA A 82 -42.19 -24.32 21.17
N MET A 83 -41.07 -24.80 21.73
CA MET A 83 -41.00 -26.10 22.40
C MET A 83 -41.85 -26.13 23.68
N LEU A 84 -41.87 -25.04 24.46
CA LEU A 84 -42.68 -24.96 25.67
C LEU A 84 -44.19 -25.03 25.35
N ILE A 85 -44.62 -24.36 24.29
CA ILE A 85 -46.01 -24.42 23.80
C ILE A 85 -46.35 -25.85 23.35
N LEU A 86 -45.44 -26.50 22.60
CA LEU A 86 -45.68 -27.84 22.08
C LEU A 86 -45.83 -28.88 23.22
N MET A 87 -45.00 -28.78 24.26
CA MET A 87 -45.13 -29.66 25.44
C MET A 87 -46.46 -29.43 26.18
N GLY A 88 -46.86 -28.17 26.37
CA GLY A 88 -48.15 -27.85 27.00
C GLY A 88 -49.36 -28.33 26.20
N CYS A 89 -49.26 -28.42 24.86
CA CYS A 89 -50.32 -28.98 24.02
C CYS A 89 -50.39 -30.52 24.04
N LEU A 90 -49.33 -31.21 24.47
CA LEU A 90 -49.27 -32.67 24.50
C LEU A 90 -49.72 -33.25 25.85
N GLU A 91 -49.72 -32.43 26.91
CA GLU A 91 -50.15 -32.80 28.26
C GLU A 91 -51.64 -32.53 28.54
N LEU A 92 -52.44 -32.13 27.52
CA LEU A 92 -53.89 -31.89 27.62
C LEU A 92 -54.72 -32.99 26.96
#